data_AF-A0AAW2VYZ5-F1
#
_entry.id   AF-A0AAW2VYZ5-F1
#
_cell.length_a   1.000
_cell.length_b   1.000
_cell.length_c   1.000
_cell.angle_alpha   90.00
_cell.angle_beta   90.00
_cell.angle_gamma   90.00
#
_symmetry.space_group_name_H-M   'P 1'
#
loop_
_entity.id
_entity.type
_entity.pdbx_description
1 polymer ?
#
loop_
_entity_poly.entity_id
_entity_poly.type
_entity_poly.pdbx_seq_one_letter_code
_entity_poly.pdbx_strand_id
1 'polypeptide(L)'
;MSFKQHSYDVRIINGFSNNSSLPLVVWCVSEDTGDIGGRALQERDDYGWTVKTGLFWSSSRFLCTMKWDAKRKKFEAFRSSRDRYRCGACRQCFWLVKEDGFYFSNDDGVHWIKDFPWV
;
A
#
# COMPACT_ATOMS: atom_id res chain seq x y z
N MET A 1 32.69 -4.18 5.09
CA MET A 1 31.65 -3.27 4.57
C MET A 1 30.33 -3.69 5.20
N SER A 2 29.71 -2.85 6.02
CA SER A 2 28.43 -3.18 6.67
C SER A 2 27.29 -2.87 5.69
N PHE A 3 26.56 -3.89 5.27
CA PHE A 3 25.49 -3.78 4.29
C PHE A 3 24.22 -3.26 4.98
N LYS A 4 23.75 -2.06 4.63
CA LYS A 4 22.48 -1.53 5.16
C LYS A 4 21.31 -2.19 4.46
N GLN A 5 20.66 -3.14 5.14
CA GLN A 5 19.33 -3.60 4.79
C GLN A 5 18.32 -2.52 5.19
N HIS A 6 17.44 -2.14 4.27
CA HIS A 6 16.31 -1.27 4.59
C HIS A 6 15.03 -2.11 4.64
N SER A 7 14.20 -1.81 5.62
CA SER A 7 12.90 -2.44 5.82
C SER A 7 11.84 -1.35 5.74
N TYR A 8 10.82 -1.56 4.92
CA TYR A 8 9.69 -0.64 4.75
C TYR A 8 8.42 -1.33 5.23
N ASP A 9 7.59 -0.61 5.98
CA ASP A 9 6.25 -1.06 6.33
C ASP A 9 5.26 -0.47 5.34
N VAL A 10 4.50 -1.32 4.65
CA VAL A 10 3.50 -0.89 3.67
C VAL A 10 2.14 -1.33 4.18
N ARG A 11 1.20 -0.38 4.24
CA ARG A 11 -0.14 -0.63 4.78
C ARG A 11 -1.20 0.01 3.90
N ILE A 12 -2.28 -0.74 3.65
CA ILE A 12 -3.48 -0.28 2.96
C ILE A 12 -4.63 -0.32 3.97
N ILE A 13 -5.26 0.83 4.20
CA ILE A 13 -6.29 1.04 5.21
C ILE A 13 -7.61 1.34 4.49
N ASN A 14 -8.68 0.67 4.92
CA ASN A 14 -10.02 1.02 4.50
C ASN A 14 -10.50 2.28 5.25
N GLY A 15 -10.59 3.39 4.52
CA GLY A 15 -11.02 4.70 5.02
C GLY A 15 -12.44 5.09 4.65
N PHE A 16 -13.27 4.15 4.20
CA PHE A 16 -14.68 4.42 3.91
C PHE A 16 -15.44 4.77 5.20
N SER A 17 -16.32 5.76 5.11
CA SER A 17 -17.10 6.27 6.25
C SER A 17 -18.61 6.16 6.04
N ASN A 18 -19.03 5.54 4.94
CA ASN A 18 -20.45 5.43 4.58
C ASN A 18 -21.21 4.29 5.28
N ASN A 19 -20.60 3.62 6.28
CA ASN A 19 -21.16 2.46 6.98
C ASN A 19 -21.66 1.36 6.02
N SER A 20 -21.01 1.19 4.86
CA SER A 20 -21.38 0.14 3.91
C SER A 20 -20.95 -1.22 4.44
N SER A 21 -21.81 -2.23 4.32
CA SER A 21 -21.45 -3.64 4.53
C SER A 21 -20.53 -4.20 3.44
N LEU A 22 -20.22 -3.40 2.40
CA LEU A 22 -19.36 -3.81 1.29
C LEU A 22 -17.88 -3.69 1.68
N PRO A 23 -17.13 -4.80 1.71
CA PRO A 23 -15.71 -4.75 2.03
C PRO A 23 -14.89 -4.14 0.89
N LEU A 24 -13.81 -3.46 1.25
CA LEU A 24 -12.73 -3.15 0.32
C LEU A 24 -11.89 -4.41 0.13
N VAL A 25 -11.90 -4.98 -1.07
CA VAL A 25 -11.06 -6.15 -1.38
C VAL A 25 -9.72 -5.69 -1.91
N VAL A 26 -8.66 -6.12 -1.22
CA VAL A 26 -7.26 -5.89 -1.57
C VAL A 26 -6.65 -7.19 -2.07
N TRP A 27 -5.90 -7.14 -3.17
CA TRP A 27 -5.08 -8.25 -3.63
C TRP A 27 -3.75 -7.76 -4.18
N CYS A 28 -2.63 -8.25 -3.67
CA CYS A 28 -1.31 -7.72 -4.00
C CYS A 28 -0.38 -8.81 -4.53
N VAL A 29 0.47 -8.43 -5.47
CA VAL A 29 1.53 -9.27 -6.01
C VAL A 29 2.85 -8.53 -5.93
N SER A 30 3.91 -9.26 -5.57
CA SER A 30 5.30 -8.87 -5.66
C SER A 30 5.86 -9.33 -6.99
N GLU A 31 6.61 -8.48 -7.70
CA GLU A 31 7.31 -8.92 -8.91
C GLU A 31 8.39 -9.97 -8.60
N ASP A 32 8.98 -9.92 -7.40
CA ASP A 32 10.08 -10.82 -7.02
C ASP A 32 9.57 -12.18 -6.50
N THR A 33 8.51 -12.17 -5.68
CA THR A 33 8.04 -13.36 -4.95
C THR A 33 6.67 -13.86 -5.40
N GLY A 34 6.06 -13.19 -6.37
CA GLY A 34 4.73 -13.53 -6.86
C GLY A 34 3.61 -13.07 -5.93
N ASP A 35 2.54 -13.85 -5.86
CA ASP A 35 1.34 -13.52 -5.11
C ASP A 35 1.59 -13.48 -3.60
N ILE A 36 1.26 -12.35 -2.98
CA ILE A 36 1.33 -12.18 -1.51
C ILE A 36 -0.07 -12.23 -0.86
N GLY A 37 -1.08 -12.53 -1.67
CA GLY A 37 -2.45 -12.71 -1.27
C GLY A 37 -3.24 -11.41 -1.18
N GLY A 38 -4.36 -11.50 -0.45
CA GLY A 38 -5.30 -10.42 -0.33
C GLY A 38 -6.26 -10.60 0.84
N ARG A 39 -7.01 -9.55 1.13
CA ARG A 39 -7.96 -9.51 2.24
C ARG A 39 -9.18 -8.68 1.87
N ALA A 40 -10.35 -9.08 2.38
CA ALA A 40 -11.53 -8.24 2.40
C ALA A 40 -11.51 -7.42 3.69
N LEU A 41 -11.38 -6.10 3.57
CA LEU A 41 -11.26 -5.16 4.67
C LEU A 41 -12.62 -4.55 5.00
N GLN A 42 -13.07 -4.73 6.24
CA GLN A 42 -14.21 -3.98 6.78
C GLN A 42 -13.80 -2.53 7.09
N GLU A 43 -14.73 -1.70 7.53
CA GLU A 43 -14.42 -0.34 7.98
C GLU A 43 -13.28 -0.38 9.02
N ARG A 44 -12.26 0.47 8.83
CA ARG A 44 -11.05 0.59 9.68
C ARG A 44 -10.10 -0.62 9.69
N ASP A 45 -10.43 -1.70 8.99
CA ASP A 45 -9.46 -2.78 8.78
C ASP A 45 -8.33 -2.32 7.87
N ASP A 46 -7.17 -2.95 8.05
CA ASP A 46 -6.00 -2.76 7.21
C ASP A 46 -5.39 -4.09 6.72
N TYR A 47 -4.59 -3.96 5.67
CA TYR A 47 -3.76 -5.02 5.12
C TYR A 47 -2.35 -4.47 4.91
N GLY A 48 -1.35 -5.12 5.50
CA GLY A 48 0.02 -4.64 5.43
C GLY A 48 1.06 -5.77 5.36
N TRP A 49 2.25 -5.40 4.92
CA TRP A 49 3.40 -6.29 4.81
C TRP A 49 4.71 -5.51 4.92
N THR A 50 5.78 -6.22 5.27
CA THR A 50 7.12 -5.65 5.34
C THR A 50 7.91 -5.94 4.06
N VAL A 51 8.49 -4.90 3.47
CA VAL A 51 9.40 -5.01 2.32
C VAL A 51 10.84 -4.89 2.78
N LYS A 52 11.67 -5.91 2.51
CA LYS A 52 13.11 -5.88 2.80
C LYS A 52 13.88 -5.62 1.51
N THR A 53 14.55 -4.48 1.43
CA THR A 53 15.40 -4.13 0.28
C THR A 53 16.88 -4.32 0.64
N GLY A 54 17.63 -5.03 -0.21
CA GLY A 54 19.08 -5.28 -0.10
C GLY A 54 19.70 -5.54 -1.49
N LEU A 55 21.01 -5.85 -1.54
CA LEU A 55 21.76 -6.00 -2.81
C LEU A 55 21.16 -7.03 -3.79
N PHE A 56 20.47 -8.06 -3.27
CA PHE A 56 19.83 -9.13 -4.06
C PHE A 56 18.35 -8.86 -4.38
N TRP A 57 17.75 -7.78 -3.86
CA TRP A 57 16.31 -7.45 -4.00
C TRP A 57 16.13 -6.14 -4.77
N SER A 58 16.89 -5.99 -5.86
CA SER A 58 17.16 -4.72 -6.54
C SER A 58 15.93 -4.07 -7.22
N SER A 59 14.74 -4.66 -7.14
CA SER A 59 13.52 -4.13 -7.77
C SER A 59 12.23 -4.50 -7.05
N SER A 60 12.22 -4.50 -5.70
CA SER A 60 10.99 -4.80 -4.97
C SER A 60 9.84 -3.88 -5.36
N ARG A 61 8.92 -4.43 -6.13
CA ARG A 61 7.74 -3.78 -6.69
C ARG A 61 6.51 -4.60 -6.31
N PHE A 62 5.56 -3.92 -5.68
CA PHE A 62 4.31 -4.50 -5.21
C PHE A 62 3.14 -3.81 -5.90
N LEU A 63 2.45 -4.56 -6.74
CA LEU A 63 1.28 -4.12 -7.48
C LEU A 63 0.03 -4.66 -6.78
N CYS A 64 -0.85 -3.76 -6.39
CA CYS A 64 -2.09 -4.11 -5.71
C CYS A 64 -3.31 -3.78 -6.57
N THR A 65 -4.28 -4.67 -6.55
CA THR A 65 -5.62 -4.50 -7.11
C THR A 65 -6.59 -4.23 -5.97
N MET A 66 -7.21 -3.06 -5.99
CA MET A 66 -8.36 -2.76 -5.14
C MET A 66 -9.65 -3.05 -5.89
N LYS A 67 -10.62 -3.61 -5.18
CA LYS A 67 -12.00 -3.72 -5.65
C LYS A 67 -12.93 -3.23 -4.56
N TRP A 68 -13.82 -2.32 -4.92
CA TRP A 68 -14.92 -1.88 -4.07
C TRP A 68 -16.17 -1.80 -4.94
N ASP A 69 -17.16 -2.64 -4.63
CA ASP A 69 -18.37 -2.81 -5.44
C ASP A 69 -18.02 -3.07 -6.93
N ALA A 70 -18.49 -2.22 -7.85
CA ALA A 70 -18.17 -2.28 -9.28
C ALA A 70 -16.83 -1.61 -9.63
N LYS A 71 -16.23 -0.83 -8.73
CA LYS A 71 -14.95 -0.15 -8.97
C LYS A 71 -13.80 -1.12 -8.81
N ARG A 72 -12.82 -1.04 -9.72
CA ARG A 72 -11.56 -1.80 -9.64
C ARG A 72 -10.41 -0.91 -10.08
N LYS A 73 -9.34 -0.85 -9.29
CA LYS A 73 -8.13 -0.10 -9.64
C LYS A 73 -6.88 -0.90 -9.30
N LYS A 74 -5.91 -0.89 -10.22
CA LYS A 74 -4.56 -1.40 -9.98
C LYS A 74 -3.63 -0.23 -9.71
N PHE A 75 -2.76 -0.35 -8.72
CA PHE A 75 -1.74 0.66 -8.43
C PHE A 75 -0.50 0.04 -7.77
N GLU A 76 0.63 0.72 -7.92
CA GLU A 76 1.88 0.34 -7.26
C GLU A 76 1.86 0.80 -5.80
N ALA A 77 1.51 -0.11 -4.89
CA ALA A 77 1.53 0.18 -3.45
C ALA A 77 2.95 0.41 -2.93
N PHE A 78 3.93 -0.29 -3.52
CA PHE A 78 5.34 -0.05 -3.22
C PHE A 78 6.24 -0.25 -4.44
N ARG A 79 7.25 0.60 -4.60
CA ARG A 79 8.34 0.43 -5.55
C ARG A 79 9.62 1.00 -4.94
N SER A 80 10.63 0.16 -4.73
CA SER A 80 11.88 0.53 -4.06
C SER A 80 12.52 1.82 -4.59
N SER A 81 12.58 2.01 -5.92
CA SER A 81 13.18 3.19 -6.55
C SER A 81 12.43 4.50 -6.26
N ARG A 82 11.11 4.44 -6.09
CA ARG A 82 10.23 5.57 -5.78
C ARG A 82 10.17 5.82 -4.28
N ASP A 83 9.94 4.75 -3.53
CA ASP A 83 9.52 4.81 -2.13
C ASP A 83 10.67 4.88 -1.15
N ARG A 84 11.91 4.63 -1.60
CA ARG A 84 13.11 4.91 -0.81
C ARG A 84 13.21 6.35 -0.32
N TYR A 85 12.60 7.29 -1.05
CA TYR A 85 12.52 8.70 -0.67
C TYR A 85 11.13 9.10 -0.20
N ARG A 86 10.07 8.49 -0.75
CA ARG A 86 8.68 8.85 -0.46
C ARG A 86 8.24 8.46 0.94
N CYS A 87 8.67 7.30 1.45
CA CYS A 87 8.18 6.74 2.73
C CYS A 87 8.88 7.29 3.98
N GLY A 88 9.53 8.44 3.85
CA GLY A 88 10.09 9.20 4.96
C GLY A 88 11.21 8.48 5.72
N ALA A 89 11.65 9.08 6.82
CA ALA A 89 12.70 8.54 7.67
C ALA A 89 12.24 7.26 8.41
N CYS A 90 10.95 7.17 8.74
CA CYS A 90 10.34 6.02 9.40
C CYS A 90 10.17 4.81 8.46
N ARG A 91 10.34 4.99 7.14
CA ARG A 91 10.17 3.95 6.11
C ARG A 91 8.77 3.34 6.13
N GLN A 92 7.77 4.17 6.32
CA GLN A 92 6.38 3.75 6.32
C GLN A 92 5.65 4.31 5.11
N CYS A 93 4.90 3.45 4.45
CA CYS A 93 4.13 3.77 3.25
C CYS A 93 2.67 3.43 3.52
N PHE A 94 1.89 4.42 3.93
CA PHE A 94 0.48 4.22 4.23
C PHE A 94 -0.39 4.67 3.07
N TRP A 95 -1.37 3.83 2.76
CA TRP A 95 -2.40 4.11 1.77
C TRP A 95 -3.76 4.09 2.45
N LEU A 96 -4.44 5.24 2.48
CA LEU A 96 -5.82 5.33 2.90
C LEU A 96 -6.72 5.35 1.67
N VAL A 97 -7.56 4.33 1.53
CA VAL A 97 -8.47 4.20 0.41
C VAL A 97 -9.85 4.71 0.82
N LYS A 98 -10.34 5.71 0.10
CA LYS A 98 -11.62 6.39 0.35
C LYS A 98 -12.51 6.34 -0.90
N GLU A 99 -13.78 6.68 -0.74
CA GLU A 99 -14.80 6.59 -1.79
C GLU A 99 -14.43 7.41 -3.04
N ASP A 100 -13.67 8.49 -2.84
CA ASP A 100 -13.25 9.45 -3.85
C ASP A 100 -11.81 9.26 -4.35
N GLY A 101 -11.02 8.38 -3.73
CA GLY A 101 -9.67 8.06 -4.21
C GLY A 101 -8.72 7.48 -3.18
N PHE A 102 -7.44 7.60 -3.50
CA PHE A 102 -6.32 6.99 -2.81
C PHE A 102 -5.44 8.08 -2.23
N TYR A 103 -5.18 7.98 -0.94
CA TYR A 103 -4.40 8.93 -0.19
C TYR A 103 -3.13 8.26 0.32
N PHE A 104 -2.04 9.01 0.34
CA PHE A 104 -0.75 8.53 0.83
C PHE A 104 -0.31 9.33 2.05
N SER A 105 0.34 8.64 2.99
CA SER A 105 1.04 9.21 4.14
C SER A 105 2.35 8.46 4.35
N ASN A 106 3.38 9.18 4.82
CA ASN A 106 4.66 8.62 5.23
C ASN A 106 4.98 8.87 6.71
N ASP A 107 3.97 9.24 7.48
CA ASP A 107 4.08 9.72 8.86
C ASP A 107 2.97 9.16 9.74
N ASP A 108 2.79 7.83 9.67
CA ASP A 108 1.82 7.08 10.49
C ASP A 108 0.36 7.55 10.34
N GLY A 109 0.01 8.02 9.13
CA GLY A 109 -1.35 8.46 8.84
C GLY A 109 -1.73 9.79 9.48
N VAL A 110 -0.76 10.61 9.88
CA VAL A 110 -1.02 11.96 10.39
C VAL A 110 -1.38 12.92 9.25
N HIS A 111 -0.61 12.93 8.15
CA HIS A 111 -0.88 13.80 7.01
C HIS A 111 -1.19 13.00 5.74
N TRP A 112 -2.45 13.10 5.30
CA TRP A 112 -2.95 12.42 4.09
C TRP A 112 -2.96 13.34 2.88
N ILE A 113 -2.26 12.95 1.82
CA ILE A 113 -2.26 13.65 0.52
C ILE A 113 -2.96 12.75 -0.49
N LYS A 114 -3.99 13.27 -1.17
CA LYS A 114 -4.65 12.54 -2.25
C LYS A 114 -3.68 12.37 -3.42
N ASP A 115 -3.44 11.14 -3.81
CA ASP A 115 -2.53 10.80 -4.91
C ASP A 115 -3.30 10.68 -6.23
N PHE A 116 -4.39 9.90 -6.24
CA PHE A 116 -5.22 9.71 -7.43
C PHE A 116 -6.66 9.27 -7.11
N PRO A 117 -7.64 9.54 -8.00
CA PRO A 117 -9.01 9.05 -7.86
C PRO A 117 -9.15 7.58 -8.27
N TRP A 118 -10.35 7.02 -8.20
CA TRP A 118 -10.64 5.66 -8.69
C TRP A 118 -10.59 5.51 -10.22
N VAL A 119 -10.88 6.59 -10.94
CA VAL A 119 -10.81 6.67 -12.41
C VAL A 119 -9.39 6.96 -12.90
#